data_AF-A0A354SFD1-F1
#
_entry.id   AF-A0A354SFD1-F1
#
_cell.length_a   1.000
_cell.length_b   1.000
_cell.length_c   1.000
_cell.angle_alpha   90.00
_cell.angle_beta   90.00
_cell.angle_gamma   90.00
#
_symmetry.space_group_name_H-M   'P 1'
#
loop_
_entity.id
_entity.type
_entity.pdbx_description
1 polymer ?
#
loop_
_entity_poly.entity_id
_entity_poly.type
_entity_poly.pdbx_seq_one_letter_code
_entity_poly.pdbx_strand_id
1 'polypeptide(L)'
;MSVFRFTLSQKACSGCVRCENVCKAGCIDPQTASIDMSRCVNCFNCLDACSQATISYQRRRGQTGVNSWSPARRGFIIGGVTAATAGFFAFNTNLRAFLSLHAAQANPPVTPPGSLSATRFTKTCTACSLCISVCPTQVLTPTFAAFGPS
;
A
#
# COMPACT_ATOMS: atom_id res chain seq x y z
N MET A 1 -10.22 -1.99 9.57
CA MET A 1 -10.59 -0.84 8.71
C MET A 1 -9.37 0.04 8.49
N SER A 2 -8.96 0.24 7.24
CA SER A 2 -7.79 1.05 6.89
C SER A 2 -8.07 2.56 7.12
N VAL A 3 -7.06 3.26 7.65
CA VAL A 3 -7.12 4.71 7.91
C VAL A 3 -7.04 5.53 6.63
N PHE A 4 -6.46 4.96 5.57
CA PHE A 4 -6.35 5.58 4.24
C PHE A 4 -7.12 4.75 3.22
N ARG A 5 -7.71 5.42 2.23
CA ARG A 5 -8.46 4.78 1.14
C ARG A 5 -8.30 5.59 -0.15
N PHE A 6 -8.45 4.92 -1.29
CA PHE A 6 -8.66 5.64 -2.54
C PHE A 6 -10.07 6.21 -2.59
N THR A 7 -10.21 7.34 -3.28
CA THR A 7 -11.49 7.96 -3.58
C THR A 7 -11.46 8.42 -5.02
N LEU A 8 -12.56 8.23 -5.74
CA LEU A 8 -12.75 8.70 -7.10
C LEU A 8 -13.85 9.76 -7.08
N SER A 9 -13.61 10.92 -7.68
CA SER A 9 -14.64 11.96 -7.81
C SER A 9 -15.52 11.69 -9.03
N GLN A 10 -16.80 11.39 -8.79
CA GLN A 10 -17.77 11.11 -9.87
C GLN A 10 -17.97 12.31 -10.81
N LYS A 11 -17.86 13.54 -10.30
CA LYS A 11 -18.06 14.76 -11.10
C LYS A 11 -16.92 15.07 -12.07
N ALA A 12 -15.71 14.62 -11.74
CA ALA A 12 -14.50 14.91 -12.51
C ALA A 12 -13.98 13.68 -13.28
N CYS A 13 -14.67 12.54 -13.18
CA CYS A 13 -14.31 11.33 -13.91
C CYS A 13 -14.98 11.35 -15.28
N SER A 14 -14.21 11.24 -16.36
CA SER A 14 -14.78 11.14 -17.71
C SER A 14 -15.07 9.71 -18.17
N GLY A 15 -14.98 8.70 -17.29
CA GLY A 15 -15.26 7.30 -17.65
C GLY A 15 -14.27 6.67 -18.65
N CYS A 16 -13.02 7.14 -18.72
CA CYS A 16 -12.04 6.72 -19.74
C CYS A 16 -11.43 5.30 -19.57
N VAL A 17 -11.83 4.55 -18.54
CA VAL A 17 -11.45 3.12 -18.30
C VAL A 17 -9.95 2.85 -18.06
N ARG A 18 -9.06 3.84 -18.16
CA ARG A 18 -7.59 3.66 -17.98
C ARG A 18 -7.20 3.04 -16.63
N CYS A 19 -7.84 3.49 -15.55
CA CYS A 19 -7.56 2.99 -14.21
C CYS A 19 -8.04 1.55 -13.99
N GLU A 20 -9.10 1.12 -14.69
CA GLU A 20 -9.62 -0.25 -14.64
C GLU A 20 -8.63 -1.22 -15.29
N ASN A 21 -8.08 -0.86 -16.46
CA ASN A 21 -7.12 -1.69 -17.20
C ASN A 21 -5.82 -1.98 -16.44
N VAL A 22 -5.38 -1.06 -15.57
CA VAL A 22 -4.17 -1.24 -14.74
C VAL A 22 -4.46 -1.85 -13.36
N CYS A 23 -5.74 -2.06 -13.04
CA CYS A 23 -6.16 -2.54 -11.73
C CYS A 23 -5.99 -4.06 -11.61
N LYS A 24 -4.90 -4.48 -10.94
CA LYS A 24 -4.62 -5.91 -10.71
C LYS A 24 -5.72 -6.67 -9.96
N ALA A 25 -6.54 -5.96 -9.18
CA ALA A 25 -7.61 -6.55 -8.38
C ALA A 25 -9.00 -6.44 -9.03
N GLY A 26 -9.12 -5.77 -10.19
CA GLY A 26 -10.42 -5.52 -10.84
C GLY A 26 -11.43 -4.82 -9.91
N CYS A 27 -10.96 -3.90 -9.07
CA CYS A 27 -11.73 -3.29 -7.98
C CYS A 27 -12.23 -1.86 -8.28
N ILE A 28 -12.10 -1.38 -9.51
CA ILE A 28 -12.47 -0.02 -9.94
C ILE A 28 -13.57 -0.13 -11.00
N ASP A 29 -14.64 0.64 -10.84
CA ASP A 29 -15.69 0.78 -11.85
C ASP A 29 -15.77 2.27 -12.31
N PRO A 30 -15.37 2.57 -13.57
CA PRO A 30 -15.42 3.90 -14.13
C PRO A 30 -16.84 4.44 -14.36
N GLN A 31 -17.84 3.57 -14.57
CA GLN A 31 -19.22 3.95 -14.88
C GLN A 31 -19.93 4.46 -13.62
N THR A 32 -19.78 3.74 -12.51
CA THR A 32 -20.31 4.17 -11.20
C THR A 32 -19.36 5.09 -10.44
N ALA A 33 -18.17 5.34 -10.99
CA ALA A 33 -17.08 6.07 -10.36
C ALA A 33 -16.80 5.59 -8.93
N SER A 34 -16.77 4.26 -8.73
CA SER A 34 -16.59 3.63 -7.43
C SER A 34 -15.34 2.75 -7.37
N ILE A 35 -14.80 2.57 -6.16
CA ILE A 35 -13.65 1.70 -5.91
C ILE A 35 -13.98 0.79 -4.72
N ASP A 36 -13.96 -0.52 -4.97
CA ASP A 36 -14.18 -1.55 -3.95
C ASP A 36 -12.92 -1.76 -3.11
N MET A 37 -12.93 -1.17 -1.92
CA MET A 37 -11.82 -1.27 -0.95
C MET A 37 -11.65 -2.66 -0.35
N SER A 38 -12.63 -3.57 -0.48
CA SER A 38 -12.50 -4.94 0.03
C SER A 38 -11.55 -5.79 -0.81
N ARG A 39 -11.48 -5.51 -2.11
CA ARG A 39 -10.61 -6.19 -3.09
C ARG A 39 -9.31 -5.43 -3.36
N CYS A 40 -9.27 -4.13 -3.05
CA CYS A 40 -8.12 -3.29 -3.36
C CYS A 40 -6.85 -3.71 -2.60
N VAL A 41 -5.80 -4.09 -3.35
CA VAL A 41 -4.49 -4.49 -2.81
C VAL A 41 -3.52 -3.31 -2.62
N ASN A 42 -3.99 -2.07 -2.76
CA ASN A 42 -3.17 -0.85 -2.66
C ASN A 42 -1.89 -0.88 -3.51
N CYS A 43 -2.00 -1.24 -4.79
CA CYS A 43 -0.86 -1.25 -5.72
C CYS A 43 -0.53 0.13 -6.32
N PHE A 44 -1.37 1.14 -6.11
CA PHE A 44 -1.20 2.53 -6.57
C PHE A 44 -1.15 2.80 -8.08
N ASN A 45 -1.09 1.76 -8.94
CA ASN A 45 -1.09 1.88 -10.40
C ASN A 45 -2.18 2.81 -10.97
N CYS A 46 -3.35 2.87 -10.32
CA CYS A 46 -4.48 3.68 -10.80
C CYS A 46 -4.23 5.19 -10.67
N LEU A 47 -3.35 5.64 -9.76
CA LEU A 47 -2.98 7.05 -9.64
C LEU A 47 -2.20 7.49 -10.88
N ASP A 48 -1.22 6.69 -11.29
CA ASP A 48 -0.36 7.01 -12.44
C ASP A 48 -1.12 6.91 -13.77
N ALA A 49 -2.06 5.96 -13.89
CA ALA A 49 -2.86 5.80 -15.11
C ALA A 49 -3.96 6.88 -15.28
N CYS A 50 -4.33 7.59 -14.21
CA CYS A 50 -5.41 8.57 -14.25
C CYS A 50 -4.91 9.92 -14.77
N SER A 51 -5.12 10.21 -16.05
CA SER A 51 -4.69 11.48 -16.66
C SER A 51 -5.40 12.73 -16.13
N GLN A 52 -6.57 12.57 -15.50
CA GLN A 52 -7.34 13.67 -14.91
C GLN A 52 -7.02 13.88 -13.42
N ALA A 53 -6.16 13.04 -12.83
CA ALA A 53 -5.86 13.04 -11.39
C ALA A 53 -7.12 13.00 -10.49
N THR A 54 -8.18 12.35 -10.98
CA THR A 54 -9.48 12.25 -10.29
C THR A 54 -9.47 11.22 -9.16
N ILE A 55 -8.51 10.29 -9.18
CA ILE A 55 -8.28 9.31 -8.11
C ILE A 55 -7.31 9.91 -7.10
N SER A 56 -7.68 9.91 -5.83
CA SER A 56 -6.80 10.37 -4.74
C SER A 56 -6.70 9.33 -3.64
N TYR A 57 -5.49 9.12 -3.13
CA TYR A 57 -5.26 8.35 -1.90
C TYR A 57 -5.25 9.29 -0.70
N GLN A 58 -6.29 9.22 0.13
CA GLN A 58 -6.45 10.13 1.25
C GLN A 58 -6.78 9.41 2.54
N ARG A 59 -6.42 10.03 3.66
CA ARG A 59 -6.90 9.57 4.97
C ARG A 59 -8.42 9.60 4.92
N ARG A 60 -9.06 8.52 5.38
CA ARG A 60 -10.50 8.48 5.65
C ARG A 60 -10.77 9.59 6.65
N ARG A 61 -11.15 10.75 6.14
CA ARG A 61 -11.58 11.88 6.96
C ARG A 61 -12.88 11.43 7.58
N GLY A 62 -12.83 11.01 8.85
CA GLY A 62 -14.02 11.07 9.69
C GLY A 62 -14.52 12.50 9.55
N GLN A 63 -15.80 12.66 9.23
CA GLN A 63 -16.44 13.96 9.13
C GLN A 63 -16.22 14.68 10.47
N THR A 64 -15.14 15.44 10.55
CA THR A 64 -14.87 16.37 11.64
C THR A 64 -15.42 17.67 11.10
N GLY A 65 -16.53 18.10 11.71
CA GLY A 65 -17.20 19.34 11.37
C GLY A 65 -16.20 20.49 11.23
N VAL A 66 -16.54 21.40 10.32
CA VAL A 66 -15.97 22.73 10.10
C VAL A 66 -15.09 23.17 11.27
N ASN A 67 -13.76 23.09 11.12
CA ASN A 67 -12.82 23.65 12.09
C ASN A 67 -12.89 25.16 11.99
N SER A 68 -13.51 25.82 12.97
CA SER A 68 -13.36 27.26 13.17
C SER A 68 -11.90 27.53 13.56
N TRP A 69 -11.21 28.29 12.72
CA TRP A 69 -9.87 28.78 12.95
C TRP A 69 -9.84 29.61 14.25
N SER A 70 -9.10 29.16 15.28
CA SER A 70 -8.91 29.93 16.51
C SER A 70 -7.42 30.31 16.71
N PRO A 71 -7.07 31.61 16.76
CA PRO A 71 -5.68 32.09 16.84
C PRO A 71 -4.91 31.64 18.11
N ALA A 72 -5.62 31.41 19.22
CA ALA A 72 -5.03 31.12 20.52
C ALA A 72 -4.23 29.80 20.57
N ARG A 73 -4.62 28.78 19.78
CA ARG A 73 -3.92 27.48 19.76
C ARG A 73 -2.56 27.52 19.05
N ARG A 74 -2.35 28.50 18.16
CA ARG A 74 -1.11 28.61 17.36
C ARG A 74 0.03 29.26 18.15
N GLY A 75 -0.29 30.17 19.08
CA GLY A 75 0.71 30.83 19.94
C GLY A 75 1.44 29.86 20.87
N PHE A 76 0.74 28.86 21.40
CA PHE A 76 1.31 27.91 22.35
C PHE A 76 2.28 26.90 21.69
N ILE A 77 2.03 26.49 20.45
CA ILE A 77 2.89 25.56 19.71
C ILE A 77 4.16 26.26 19.20
N ILE A 78 4.03 27.49 18.71
CA ILE A 78 5.18 28.27 18.20
C ILE A 78 6.13 28.67 19.35
N GLY A 79 5.59 28.95 20.54
CA GLY A 79 6.42 29.27 21.72
C GLY A 79 7.16 28.07 22.33
N GLY A 80 6.67 26.84 22.12
CA GLY A 80 7.28 25.64 22.71
C GLY A 80 8.46 25.06 21.93
N VAL A 81 8.52 25.27 20.60
CA VAL A 81 9.53 24.63 19.73
C VAL A 81 10.91 25.30 19.83
N THR A 82 10.98 26.59 20.14
CA THR A 82 12.25 27.33 20.24
C THR A 82 13.10 26.95 21.46
N ALA A 83 12.49 26.38 22.50
CA ALA A 83 13.24 25.94 23.70
C ALA A 83 13.88 24.54 23.55
N ALA A 84 13.39 23.69 22.65
CA ALA A 84 13.81 22.29 22.55
C ALA A 84 15.01 22.05 21.62
N THR A 85 15.26 22.94 20.65
CA THR A 85 16.32 22.74 19.64
C THR A 85 17.73 22.98 20.18
N ALA A 86 17.91 23.83 21.19
CA ALA A 86 19.23 24.09 21.78
C ALA A 86 19.81 22.89 22.57
N GLY A 87 18.95 22.02 23.13
CA GLY A 87 19.40 20.89 23.96
C GLY A 87 19.84 19.65 23.18
N PHE A 88 19.32 19.43 21.97
CA PHE A 88 19.51 18.16 21.25
C PHE A 88 20.85 18.08 20.49
N PHE A 89 21.39 19.22 20.03
CA PHE A 89 22.64 19.25 19.27
C PHE A 89 23.91 19.17 20.15
N ALA A 90 23.80 19.37 21.46
CA ALA A 90 24.95 19.37 22.36
C ALA A 90 25.39 17.96 22.83
N PHE A 91 24.61 16.89 22.61
CA PHE A 91 24.82 15.61 23.32
C PHE A 91 24.91 14.32 22.50
N ASN A 92 24.83 14.32 21.16
CA ASN A 92 24.84 13.06 20.41
C ASN A 92 25.95 12.95 19.36
N THR A 93 27.11 12.43 19.79
CA THR A 93 28.27 12.09 18.94
C THR A 93 28.25 10.67 18.36
N ASN A 94 27.14 9.92 18.48
CA ASN A 94 27.07 8.53 18.01
C ASN A 94 26.45 8.38 16.62
N LEU A 95 27.11 8.92 15.59
CA LEU A 95 26.75 8.76 14.16
C LEU A 95 27.38 7.52 13.49
N ARG A 96 27.92 6.55 14.24
CA ARG A 96 28.66 5.40 13.66
C ARG A 96 27.97 4.04 13.75
N ALA A 97 26.73 3.96 14.26
CA ALA A 97 26.01 2.69 14.37
C ALA A 97 25.13 2.33 13.14
N PHE A 98 25.11 3.15 12.08
CA PHE A 98 24.18 2.99 10.96
C PHE A 98 24.71 2.18 9.75
N LEU A 99 25.89 1.56 9.87
CA LEU A 99 26.56 0.81 8.79
C LEU A 99 26.59 -0.71 9.02
N SER A 100 25.68 -1.23 9.84
CA SER A 100 25.43 -2.67 9.92
C SER A 100 24.70 -3.12 8.66
N LEU A 101 25.47 -3.46 7.61
CA LEU A 101 25.01 -4.19 6.45
C LEU A 101 24.46 -5.53 6.90
N HIS A 102 23.16 -5.55 7.20
CA HIS A 102 22.42 -6.79 7.34
C HIS A 102 22.39 -7.42 5.95
N ALA A 103 23.03 -8.58 5.80
CA ALA A 103 22.84 -9.42 4.63
C ALA A 103 21.34 -9.61 4.44
N ALA A 104 20.81 -9.12 3.33
CA ALA A 104 19.41 -9.21 3.01
C ALA A 104 19.03 -10.69 2.99
N GLN A 105 18.32 -11.16 4.02
CA GLN A 105 17.63 -12.43 3.93
C GLN A 105 16.69 -12.31 2.72
N ALA A 106 16.86 -13.19 1.74
CA ALA A 106 15.95 -13.27 0.62
C ALA A 106 14.53 -13.39 1.18
N ASN A 107 13.65 -12.46 0.80
CA ASN A 107 12.27 -12.48 1.25
C ASN A 107 11.67 -13.86 0.93
N PRO A 108 10.97 -14.49 1.89
CA PRO A 108 10.35 -15.79 1.64
C PRO A 108 9.40 -15.67 0.43
N PRO A 109 9.29 -16.73 -0.39
CA PRO A 109 8.42 -16.71 -1.55
C PRO A 109 6.98 -16.39 -1.12
N VAL A 110 6.30 -15.56 -1.92
CA VAL A 110 4.91 -15.22 -1.68
C VAL A 110 4.07 -16.48 -1.85
N THR A 111 3.45 -16.95 -0.77
CA THR A 111 2.60 -18.15 -0.79
C THR A 111 1.14 -17.76 -0.84
N PRO A 112 0.26 -18.61 -1.39
CA PRO A 112 -1.16 -18.30 -1.48
C PRO A 112 -1.79 -18.10 -0.09
N PRO A 113 -2.86 -17.28 0.00
CA PRO A 113 -3.57 -17.09 1.26
C PRO A 113 -4.06 -18.44 1.81
N GLY A 114 -3.88 -18.65 3.12
CA GLY A 114 -4.24 -19.90 3.79
C GLY A 114 -3.14 -20.98 3.81
N SER A 115 -2.02 -20.80 3.11
CA SER A 115 -0.87 -21.72 3.14
C SER A 115 -0.15 -21.80 4.50
N LEU A 116 -0.39 -20.82 5.39
CA LEU A 116 0.24 -20.61 6.71
C LEU A 116 1.75 -20.36 6.67
N SER A 117 2.53 -21.14 5.92
CA SER A 117 3.96 -20.92 5.69
C SER A 117 4.42 -21.52 4.37
N ALA A 118 5.52 -20.99 3.83
CA ALA A 118 6.17 -21.54 2.64
C ALA A 118 6.55 -23.01 2.84
N THR A 119 7.07 -23.38 4.01
CA THR A 119 7.44 -24.76 4.34
C THR A 119 6.24 -25.72 4.30
N ARG A 120 5.10 -25.31 4.86
CA ARG A 120 3.88 -26.14 4.83
C ARG A 120 3.39 -26.29 3.40
N PHE A 121 3.37 -25.20 2.64
CA PHE A 121 2.97 -25.22 1.24
C PHE A 121 3.83 -26.16 0.40
N THR A 122 5.16 -26.04 0.47
CA THR A 122 6.09 -26.88 -0.31
C THR A 122 5.95 -28.37 0.04
N LYS A 123 5.71 -28.71 1.31
CA LYS A 123 5.46 -30.10 1.73
C LYS A 123 4.17 -30.71 1.19
N THR A 124 3.13 -29.89 0.96
CA THR A 124 1.83 -30.37 0.46
C THR A 124 1.70 -30.26 -1.06
N CYS A 125 2.52 -29.42 -1.70
CA CYS A 125 2.48 -29.18 -3.13
C CYS A 125 2.81 -30.45 -3.93
N THR A 126 1.89 -30.87 -4.80
CA THR A 126 2.07 -32.03 -5.70
C THR A 126 2.58 -31.64 -7.09
N ALA A 127 2.98 -30.38 -7.29
CA ALA A 127 3.40 -29.83 -8.58
C ALA A 127 2.37 -30.01 -9.73
N CYS A 128 1.08 -30.13 -9.42
CA CYS A 128 0.02 -30.32 -10.41
C CYS A 128 -0.26 -29.10 -11.32
N SER A 129 0.35 -27.94 -11.04
CA SER A 129 0.18 -26.68 -11.80
C SER A 129 -1.24 -26.11 -11.87
N LEU A 130 -2.21 -26.66 -11.15
CA LEU A 130 -3.61 -26.22 -11.15
C LEU A 130 -3.78 -24.79 -10.63
N CYS A 131 -3.04 -24.41 -9.59
CA CYS A 131 -3.10 -23.07 -9.01
C CYS A 131 -2.65 -21.98 -9.99
N ILE A 132 -1.74 -22.31 -10.91
CA ILE A 132 -1.22 -21.38 -11.92
C ILE A 132 -2.26 -21.18 -13.02
N SER A 133 -2.89 -22.27 -13.48
CA SER A 133 -3.89 -22.20 -14.56
C SER A 133 -5.17 -21.47 -14.16
N VAL A 134 -5.58 -21.55 -12.89
CA VAL A 134 -6.79 -20.89 -12.39
C VAL A 134 -6.55 -19.46 -11.87
N CYS A 135 -5.32 -18.94 -11.90
CA CYS A 135 -5.00 -17.63 -11.34
C CYS A 135 -5.54 -16.50 -12.24
N PRO A 136 -6.59 -15.76 -11.85
CA PRO A 136 -7.20 -14.74 -12.71
C PRO A 136 -6.28 -13.56 -12.97
N THR A 137 -5.38 -13.28 -12.03
CA THR A 137 -4.44 -12.14 -12.07
C THR A 137 -3.06 -12.52 -12.60
N GLN A 138 -2.84 -13.80 -12.96
CA GLN A 138 -1.56 -14.35 -13.44
C GLN A 138 -0.34 -13.95 -12.60
N VAL A 139 -0.52 -13.81 -11.28
CA VAL A 139 0.57 -13.51 -10.35
C VAL A 139 1.46 -14.72 -10.10
N LEU A 140 0.90 -15.93 -10.16
CA LEU A 140 1.64 -17.17 -10.02
C LEU A 140 2.28 -17.54 -11.36
N THR A 141 3.59 -17.74 -11.35
CA THR A 141 4.38 -18.14 -12.52
C THR A 141 4.95 -19.54 -12.34
N PRO A 142 5.04 -20.36 -13.41
CA PRO A 142 5.68 -21.67 -13.33
C PRO A 142 7.16 -21.49 -12.99
N THR A 143 7.63 -22.24 -11.99
CA THR A 143 9.04 -22.28 -11.59
C THR A 143 9.47 -23.74 -11.56
N PHE A 144 10.26 -24.16 -12.55
CA PHE A 144 10.67 -25.56 -12.67
C PHE A 144 11.87 -25.91 -11.78
N ALA A 145 12.76 -24.94 -11.52
CA ALA A 145 14.02 -25.15 -10.79
C ALA A 145 14.11 -24.37 -9.46
N ALA A 146 13.02 -23.73 -9.03
CA ALA A 146 12.99 -22.92 -7.82
C ALA A 146 11.80 -23.29 -6.94
N PHE A 147 12.03 -23.49 -5.64
CA PHE A 147 11.00 -23.71 -4.60
C PHE A 147 10.05 -24.91 -4.81
N GLY A 148 10.43 -25.87 -5.66
CA GLY A 148 9.69 -27.12 -5.87
C GLY A 148 9.75 -28.10 -4.70
N PRO A 149 8.90 -29.14 -4.68
CA PRO A 149 8.96 -30.19 -3.67
C PRO A 149 10.35 -30.86 -3.72
N SER A 150 11.04 -30.84 -2.57
CA SER A 150 12.29 -31.56 -2.33
C SER A 150 12.07 -33.05 -2.15
#